data_AF-A0A9W9AG19-F1
#
_entry.id   AF-A0A9W9AG19-F1
#
_cell.length_a   1.000
_cell.length_b   1.000
_cell.length_c   1.000
_cell.angle_alpha   90.00
_cell.angle_beta   90.00
_cell.angle_gamma   90.00
#
_symmetry.space_group_name_H-M   'P 1'
#
loop_
_entity.id
_entity.type
_entity.pdbx_description
1 polymer ?
#
loop_
_entity_poly.entity_id
_entity_poly.type
_entity_poly.pdbx_seq_one_letter_code
_entity_poly.pdbx_strand_id
1 'polypeptide(L)'
;MGPINVNQFVDRELLRGVSIGFYDPVVQDQAQAMAGVMPNIISLPYGKSPPLHLQTTSWRHLLKLMARLSGTRIEPTAQATQRNEDLHLRTVIQFVRPHYNSSTWRTIIWFTINQDAERPHLRRSSNPSGDVESLPYSYSLMKLPALLRDGSDSLLSKTYTIPSTHSVPYPVLPISFPNLTLYLQAALDESRRYFNDSSSGMRKFAKMLEHCYPDEFDSGAGANERSRVTGLFKKVIGRGGKSSKKGRGGNEETYDLVTPFVPDEWG
;
A
#
# COMPACT_ATOMS: atom_id res chain seq x y z
N MET A 1 5.17 -4.66 -36.51
CA MET A 1 4.80 -3.68 -35.47
C MET A 1 4.91 -4.38 -34.13
N GLY A 2 5.74 -3.89 -33.21
CA GLY A 2 5.81 -4.47 -31.87
C GLY A 2 4.51 -4.21 -31.10
N PRO A 3 4.16 -5.05 -30.10
CA PRO A 3 2.97 -4.81 -29.28
C PRO A 3 3.08 -3.43 -28.62
N ILE A 4 2.07 -2.59 -28.81
CA ILE A 4 1.99 -1.27 -28.18
C ILE A 4 1.89 -1.49 -26.67
N ASN A 5 2.89 -1.02 -25.93
CA ASN A 5 2.80 -1.03 -24.47
C ASN A 5 1.82 0.08 -24.05
N VAL A 6 0.66 -0.28 -23.52
CA VAL A 6 -0.37 0.68 -23.08
C VAL A 6 0.19 1.65 -22.02
N ASN A 7 1.20 1.22 -21.25
CA ASN A 7 1.90 2.06 -20.27
C ASN A 7 2.90 3.05 -20.90
N GLN A 8 3.06 3.10 -22.24
CA GLN A 8 4.01 4.02 -22.89
C GLN A 8 3.68 5.50 -22.67
N PHE A 9 2.43 5.82 -22.31
CA PHE A 9 1.95 7.17 -22.06
C PHE A 9 2.08 7.61 -20.60
N VAL A 10 2.63 6.76 -19.73
CA VAL A 10 2.88 7.11 -18.33
C VAL A 10 4.06 8.08 -18.27
N ASP A 11 3.86 9.18 -17.56
CA ASP A 11 4.90 10.18 -17.34
C ASP A 11 6.16 9.53 -16.75
N ARG A 12 7.32 9.80 -17.36
CA ARG A 12 8.61 9.27 -16.91
C ARG A 12 8.94 9.72 -15.49
N GLU A 13 8.44 10.87 -15.06
CA GLU A 13 8.62 11.35 -13.70
C GLU A 13 7.93 10.45 -12.67
N LEU A 14 6.78 9.85 -13.01
CA LEU A 14 6.08 8.87 -12.15
C LEU A 14 6.80 7.53 -12.07
N LEU A 15 7.72 7.23 -12.98
CA LEU A 15 8.54 6.02 -12.90
C LEU A 15 9.83 6.23 -12.11
N ARG A 16 10.09 7.45 -11.63
CA ARG A 16 11.30 7.75 -10.87
C ARG A 16 11.20 7.22 -9.43
N GLY A 17 12.20 6.46 -9.02
CA GLY A 17 12.27 5.79 -7.72
C GLY A 17 11.40 4.54 -7.63
N VAL A 18 10.86 4.08 -8.77
CA VAL A 18 10.01 2.89 -8.85
C VAL A 18 10.87 1.66 -9.12
N SER A 19 10.60 0.57 -8.40
CA SER A 19 11.10 -0.76 -8.77
C SER A 19 10.04 -1.81 -8.53
N ILE A 20 10.00 -2.83 -9.37
CA ILE A 20 9.04 -3.93 -9.29
C ILE A 20 9.72 -5.23 -9.67
N GLY A 21 9.43 -6.32 -8.95
CA GLY A 21 9.98 -7.62 -9.29
C GLY A 21 9.92 -8.64 -8.16
N PHE A 22 10.65 -9.74 -8.35
CA PHE A 22 10.73 -10.88 -7.43
C PHE A 22 12.10 -10.98 -6.74
N TYR A 23 12.88 -9.91 -6.78
CA TYR A 23 14.23 -9.80 -6.24
C TYR A 23 14.23 -8.85 -5.04
N ASP A 24 15.31 -8.83 -4.25
CA ASP A 24 15.42 -7.89 -3.13
C ASP A 24 15.50 -6.44 -3.65
N PRO A 25 14.58 -5.54 -3.26
CA PRO A 25 14.61 -4.15 -3.70
C PRO A 25 15.80 -3.39 -3.11
N VAL A 26 16.37 -2.51 -3.91
CA VAL A 26 17.47 -1.64 -3.49
C VAL A 26 16.89 -0.32 -2.98
N VAL A 27 17.09 -0.04 -1.70
CA VAL A 27 16.61 1.18 -1.04
C VAL A 27 17.70 2.24 -1.12
N GLN A 28 17.44 3.32 -1.87
CA GLN A 28 18.39 4.41 -2.08
C GLN A 28 17.77 5.78 -1.74
N ASP A 29 18.64 6.70 -1.31
CA ASP A 29 18.26 8.07 -0.96
C ASP A 29 17.91 8.91 -2.19
N GLN A 30 18.59 8.67 -3.32
CA GLN A 30 18.28 9.30 -4.60
C GLN A 30 17.31 8.44 -5.41
N ALA A 31 16.21 9.03 -5.86
CA ALA A 31 15.25 8.37 -6.75
C ALA A 31 15.87 8.26 -8.16
N GLN A 32 16.19 7.03 -8.58
CA GLN A 32 16.70 6.71 -9.91
C GLN A 32 15.56 6.40 -10.89
N ALA A 33 15.79 6.51 -12.19
CA ALA A 33 14.82 6.03 -13.17
C ALA A 33 14.57 4.53 -12.98
N MET A 34 13.33 4.08 -13.14
CA MET A 34 13.00 2.65 -13.09
C MET A 34 13.85 1.87 -14.09
N ALA A 35 14.44 0.77 -13.62
CA ALA A 35 15.14 -0.16 -14.51
C ALA A 35 14.11 -0.95 -15.34
N GLY A 36 14.26 -0.92 -16.66
CA GLY A 36 13.38 -1.64 -17.59
C GLY A 36 12.04 -0.93 -17.84
N VAL A 37 11.08 -1.69 -18.37
CA VAL A 37 9.73 -1.20 -18.70
C VAL A 37 8.71 -1.73 -17.71
N MET A 38 7.66 -0.96 -17.43
CA MET A 38 6.58 -1.41 -16.55
C MET A 38 5.85 -2.58 -17.24
N PRO A 39 5.77 -3.76 -16.59
CA PRO A 39 5.07 -4.91 -17.17
C PRO A 39 3.56 -4.66 -17.26
N ASN A 40 2.91 -5.18 -18.30
CA ASN A 40 1.45 -5.17 -18.40
C ASN A 40 0.81 -6.32 -17.61
N ILE A 41 1.50 -7.47 -17.56
CA ILE A 41 1.03 -8.66 -16.85
C ILE A 41 2.15 -9.09 -15.91
N ILE A 42 1.81 -9.23 -14.64
CA ILE A 42 2.71 -9.75 -13.61
C ILE A 42 2.15 -11.07 -13.13
N SER A 43 2.80 -12.16 -13.53
CA SER A 43 2.40 -13.51 -13.14
C SER A 43 2.93 -13.83 -11.73
N LEU A 44 2.03 -13.87 -10.76
CA LEU A 44 2.31 -14.15 -9.36
C LEU A 44 2.33 -15.66 -9.11
N PRO A 45 3.48 -16.25 -8.72
CA PRO A 45 3.59 -17.67 -8.43
C PRO A 45 2.88 -18.07 -7.12
N TYR A 46 2.50 -19.34 -7.05
CA TYR A 46 1.94 -19.99 -5.85
C TYR A 46 2.96 -20.94 -5.22
N GLY A 47 2.91 -21.12 -3.90
CA GLY A 47 3.80 -22.02 -3.17
C GLY A 47 5.10 -21.36 -2.70
N LYS A 48 6.22 -22.09 -2.83
CA LYS A 48 7.57 -21.68 -2.39
C LYS A 48 8.21 -20.71 -3.38
N SER A 49 7.72 -19.47 -3.42
CA SER A 49 8.18 -18.46 -4.37
C SER A 49 8.44 -17.11 -3.70
N PRO A 50 9.38 -16.30 -4.24
CA PRO A 50 9.57 -14.93 -3.77
C PRO A 50 8.29 -14.08 -3.84
N PRO A 51 8.08 -13.12 -2.91
CA PRO A 51 7.00 -12.16 -3.04
C PRO A 51 7.32 -11.22 -4.19
N LEU A 52 6.27 -10.73 -4.85
CA LEU A 52 6.39 -9.61 -5.74
C LEU A 52 6.49 -8.33 -4.91
N HIS A 53 7.54 -7.53 -5.11
CA HIS A 53 7.63 -6.19 -4.51
C HIS A 53 7.23 -5.10 -5.52
N LEU A 54 6.70 -4.00 -5.01
CA LEU A 54 6.57 -2.72 -5.70
C LEU A 54 7.06 -1.62 -4.76
N GLN A 55 8.20 -1.01 -5.08
CA GLN A 55 8.80 0.11 -4.35
C GLN A 55 8.46 1.43 -5.05
N THR A 56 8.17 2.47 -4.28
CA THR A 56 7.97 3.86 -4.73
C THR A 56 8.54 4.85 -3.73
N THR A 57 8.51 6.15 -4.06
CA THR A 57 9.06 7.20 -3.19
C THR A 57 8.16 7.58 -2.03
N SER A 58 6.85 7.41 -2.16
CA SER A 58 5.87 7.66 -1.10
C SER A 58 4.56 6.90 -1.34
N TRP A 59 3.68 6.91 -0.34
CA TRP A 59 2.36 6.29 -0.44
C TRP A 59 1.47 7.00 -1.46
N ARG A 60 1.43 8.33 -1.43
CA ARG A 60 0.70 9.09 -2.46
C ARG A 60 1.23 8.80 -3.87
N HIS A 61 2.55 8.73 -4.03
CA HIS A 61 3.15 8.39 -5.31
C HIS A 61 2.74 6.98 -5.76
N LEU A 62 2.77 6.00 -4.87
CA LEU A 62 2.31 4.64 -5.16
C LEU A 62 0.88 4.61 -5.72
N LEU A 63 -0.07 5.22 -5.01
CA LEU A 63 -1.47 5.20 -5.43
C LEU A 63 -1.67 5.89 -6.78
N LYS A 64 -1.02 7.04 -6.97
CA LYS A 64 -1.09 7.83 -8.21
C LYS A 64 -0.48 7.09 -9.41
N LEU A 65 0.63 6.39 -9.19
CA LEU A 65 1.25 5.54 -10.20
C LEU A 65 0.33 4.38 -10.59
N MET A 66 -0.15 3.61 -9.61
CA MET A 66 -0.97 2.42 -9.87
C MET A 66 -2.30 2.78 -10.55
N ALA A 67 -2.91 3.91 -10.19
CA ALA A 67 -4.12 4.39 -10.85
C ALA A 67 -3.93 4.73 -12.34
N ARG A 68 -2.72 5.17 -12.73
CA ARG A 68 -2.38 5.51 -14.12
C ARG A 68 -1.92 4.31 -14.94
N LEU A 69 -1.61 3.18 -14.29
CA LEU A 69 -1.16 1.95 -14.93
C LEU A 69 -2.33 1.00 -15.26
N SER A 70 -3.30 1.49 -16.03
CA SER A 70 -4.52 0.72 -16.39
C SER A 70 -4.25 -0.56 -17.16
N GLY A 71 -3.15 -0.59 -17.94
CA GLY A 71 -2.70 -1.78 -18.67
C GLY A 71 -2.02 -2.83 -17.79
N THR A 72 -1.72 -2.51 -16.53
CA THR A 72 -0.98 -3.39 -15.61
C THR A 72 -1.92 -4.17 -14.71
N ARG A 73 -1.72 -5.49 -14.64
CA ARG A 73 -2.46 -6.36 -13.74
C ARG A 73 -1.61 -7.51 -13.20
N ILE A 74 -2.00 -7.99 -12.03
CA ILE A 74 -1.43 -9.15 -11.37
C ILE A 74 -2.34 -10.34 -11.66
N GLU A 75 -1.77 -11.41 -12.20
CA GLU A 75 -2.47 -12.65 -12.49
C GLU A 75 -1.76 -13.82 -11.81
N PRO A 76 -2.46 -14.89 -11.40
CA PRO A 76 -1.78 -16.10 -10.97
C PRO A 76 -0.99 -16.73 -12.12
N THR A 77 0.10 -17.45 -11.83
CA THR A 77 0.73 -18.31 -12.83
C THR A 77 -0.23 -19.41 -13.29
N ALA A 78 -0.05 -19.95 -14.50
CA ALA A 78 -0.88 -21.04 -15.02
C ALA A 78 -0.94 -22.26 -14.07
N GLN A 79 0.16 -22.55 -13.36
CA GLN A 79 0.21 -23.60 -12.34
C GLN A 79 -0.69 -23.32 -11.14
N ALA A 80 -0.79 -22.06 -10.72
CA ALA A 80 -1.66 -21.66 -9.62
C ALA A 80 -3.14 -21.82 -10.00
N THR A 81 -3.50 -21.46 -11.23
CA THR A 81 -4.88 -21.54 -11.75
C THR A 81 -5.40 -22.97 -11.82
N GLN A 82 -4.53 -23.99 -11.91
CA GLN A 82 -4.94 -25.41 -11.92
C GLN A 82 -5.64 -25.86 -10.62
N ARG A 83 -5.55 -25.07 -9.54
CA ARG A 83 -6.21 -25.39 -8.27
C ARG A 83 -7.73 -25.22 -8.33
N ASN A 84 -8.28 -24.57 -9.36
CA ASN A 84 -9.74 -24.32 -9.52
C ASN A 84 -10.40 -23.70 -8.27
N GLU A 85 -9.64 -22.88 -7.55
CA GLU A 85 -10.09 -22.14 -6.36
C GLU A 85 -9.88 -20.64 -6.59
N ASP A 86 -10.70 -19.80 -5.94
CA ASP A 86 -10.48 -18.36 -5.95
C ASP A 86 -9.18 -18.01 -5.23
N LEU A 87 -8.20 -17.53 -5.99
CA LEU A 87 -6.90 -17.14 -5.47
C LEU A 87 -6.96 -15.70 -4.97
N HIS A 88 -6.58 -15.51 -3.71
CA HIS A 88 -6.65 -14.23 -3.04
C HIS A 88 -5.24 -13.62 -2.86
N LEU A 89 -5.13 -12.31 -3.04
CA LEU A 89 -3.89 -11.57 -2.88
C LEU A 89 -3.66 -11.19 -1.41
N ARG A 90 -2.48 -11.52 -0.88
CA ARG A 90 -2.00 -11.00 0.40
C ARG A 90 -1.12 -9.79 0.16
N THR A 91 -1.23 -8.80 1.04
CA THR A 91 -0.52 -7.53 0.92
C THR A 91 0.19 -7.21 2.23
N VAL A 92 1.50 -6.98 2.15
CA VAL A 92 2.32 -6.47 3.25
C VAL A 92 2.89 -5.12 2.81
N ILE A 93 2.61 -4.08 3.60
CA ILE A 93 3.13 -2.72 3.40
C ILE A 93 4.38 -2.57 4.26
N GLN A 94 5.41 -1.97 3.70
CA GLN A 94 6.64 -1.66 4.39
C GLN A 94 7.08 -0.23 4.09
N PHE A 95 7.37 0.54 5.12
CA PHE A 95 8.03 1.84 5.01
C PHE A 95 9.48 1.70 5.45
N VAL A 96 10.43 2.09 4.60
CA VAL A 96 11.86 1.91 4.86
C VAL A 96 12.65 3.20 4.67
N ARG A 97 13.67 3.41 5.50
CA ARG A 97 14.68 4.46 5.33
C ARG A 97 15.94 3.85 4.72
N PRO A 98 16.60 4.53 3.75
CA PRO A 98 17.89 4.09 3.22
C PRO A 98 18.98 3.99 4.30
N HIS A 99 18.96 4.89 5.29
CA HIS A 99 19.86 4.89 6.44
C HIS A 99 19.25 5.66 7.62
N TYR A 100 19.81 5.51 8.83
CA TYR A 100 19.24 6.04 10.08
C TYR A 100 19.12 7.57 10.11
N ASN A 101 20.08 8.26 9.49
CA ASN A 101 20.06 9.72 9.34
C ASN A 101 19.18 10.23 8.18
N SER A 102 18.58 9.36 7.36
CA SER A 102 17.76 9.82 6.24
C SER A 102 16.43 10.32 6.80
N SER A 103 16.02 11.51 6.38
CA SER A 103 14.69 12.02 6.64
C SER A 103 13.65 11.42 5.69
N THR A 104 14.08 10.73 4.63
CA THR A 104 13.20 10.22 3.58
C THR A 104 12.79 8.78 3.81
N TRP A 105 11.49 8.52 3.70
CA TRP A 105 10.91 7.18 3.73
C TRP A 105 10.58 6.72 2.31
N ARG A 106 10.74 5.43 2.04
CA ARG A 106 10.27 4.74 0.83
C ARG A 106 9.13 3.81 1.18
N THR A 107 8.20 3.66 0.25
CA THR A 107 7.07 2.72 0.38
C THR A 107 7.39 1.48 -0.45
N ILE A 108 7.29 0.31 0.15
CA ILE A 108 7.38 -0.98 -0.53
C ILE A 108 6.11 -1.75 -0.21
N ILE A 109 5.42 -2.25 -1.23
CA ILE A 109 4.37 -3.24 -1.05
C ILE A 109 4.87 -4.59 -1.52
N TRP A 110 4.59 -5.62 -0.73
CA TRP A 110 4.89 -7.00 -1.02
C TRP A 110 3.60 -7.78 -1.24
N PHE A 111 3.59 -8.62 -2.27
CA PHE A 111 2.45 -9.42 -2.68
C PHE A 111 2.78 -10.90 -2.73
N THR A 112 1.87 -11.72 -2.21
CA THR A 112 1.88 -13.18 -2.34
C THR A 112 0.46 -13.70 -2.54
N ILE A 113 0.30 -14.92 -3.05
CA ILE A 113 -1.00 -15.59 -3.05
C ILE A 113 -1.26 -16.16 -1.65
N ASN A 114 -2.48 -15.98 -1.15
CA ASN A 114 -2.92 -16.51 0.14
C ASN A 114 -2.81 -18.05 0.16
N GLN A 115 -2.16 -18.58 1.19
CA GLN A 115 -1.90 -20.02 1.37
C GLN A 115 -2.35 -20.51 2.76
N ASP A 116 -3.08 -19.69 3.51
CA ASP A 116 -3.47 -20.01 4.89
C ASP A 116 -4.40 -21.25 4.99
N ALA A 117 -5.07 -21.62 3.89
CA ALA A 117 -5.88 -22.83 3.81
C ALA A 117 -5.06 -24.12 3.97
N GLU A 118 -3.76 -24.10 3.65
CA GLU A 118 -2.87 -25.26 3.70
C GLU A 118 -2.44 -25.65 5.13
N ARG A 119 -2.90 -24.92 6.17
CA ARG A 119 -2.71 -25.26 7.59
C ARG A 119 -4.03 -25.27 8.39
N PRO A 120 -4.82 -26.36 8.34
CA PRO A 120 -6.01 -26.49 9.18
C PRO A 120 -5.69 -26.50 10.69
N HIS A 121 -4.57 -27.12 11.08
CA HIS A 121 -4.24 -27.41 12.49
C HIS A 121 -3.49 -26.28 13.22
N LEU A 122 -3.04 -25.25 12.50
CA LEU A 122 -2.26 -24.13 13.05
C LEU A 122 -2.99 -22.78 12.94
N ARG A 123 -4.29 -22.78 12.64
CA ARG A 123 -5.14 -21.57 12.57
C ARG A 123 -5.16 -20.72 13.86
N ARG A 124 -4.64 -21.24 14.99
CA ARG A 124 -4.44 -20.49 16.24
C ARG A 124 -3.05 -19.83 16.37
N SER A 125 -2.05 -20.26 15.57
CA SER A 125 -0.65 -19.85 15.71
C SER A 125 -0.07 -19.18 14.45
N SER A 126 -0.60 -19.44 13.26
CA SER A 126 -0.25 -18.66 12.07
C SER A 126 -1.24 -17.51 11.94
N ASN A 127 -0.89 -16.38 12.56
CA ASN A 127 -1.55 -15.09 12.41
C ASN A 127 -3.09 -15.15 12.61
N PRO A 128 -3.59 -15.16 13.86
CA PRO A 128 -5.04 -15.13 14.10
C PRO A 128 -5.63 -13.91 13.39
N SER A 129 -6.69 -14.13 12.61
CA SER A 129 -7.47 -13.11 11.90
C SER A 129 -7.42 -11.74 12.61
N GLY A 130 -6.57 -10.83 12.10
CA GLY A 130 -6.40 -9.49 12.65
C GLY A 130 -5.01 -9.12 13.20
N ASP A 131 -4.04 -10.03 13.31
CA ASP A 131 -2.66 -9.64 13.61
C ASP A 131 -1.97 -9.03 12.38
N VAL A 132 -1.74 -7.73 12.47
CA VAL A 132 -1.19 -6.87 11.43
C VAL A 132 0.34 -6.80 11.45
N GLU A 133 0.98 -7.35 12.48
CA GLU A 133 2.42 -7.26 12.66
C GLU A 133 3.16 -8.50 12.17
N SER A 134 2.49 -9.66 12.15
CA SER A 134 3.08 -10.88 11.62
C SER A 134 2.89 -11.01 10.11
N LEU A 135 3.90 -11.61 9.48
CA LEU A 135 3.87 -11.89 8.05
C LEU A 135 2.91 -13.05 7.75
N PRO A 136 2.23 -13.04 6.58
CA PRO A 136 1.40 -14.15 6.12
C PRO A 136 2.16 -15.49 6.05
N TYR A 137 1.45 -16.61 6.14
CA TYR A 137 2.05 -17.95 6.10
C TYR A 137 2.93 -18.18 4.87
N SER A 138 2.57 -17.61 3.72
CA SER A 138 3.35 -17.69 2.48
C SER A 138 4.82 -17.28 2.66
N TYR A 139 5.13 -16.35 3.57
CA TYR A 139 6.50 -15.88 3.83
C TYR A 139 7.34 -16.90 4.60
N SER A 140 6.71 -17.89 5.25
CA SER A 140 7.41 -19.00 5.92
C SER A 140 7.86 -20.12 4.96
N LEU A 141 7.34 -20.12 3.73
CA LEU A 141 7.61 -21.14 2.71
C LEU A 141 8.84 -20.85 1.87
N MET A 142 9.50 -19.72 2.12
CA MET A 142 10.51 -19.16 1.24
C MET A 142 11.60 -18.42 2.04
N LYS A 143 12.69 -18.06 1.36
CA LYS A 143 13.75 -17.25 1.98
C LYS A 143 13.28 -15.81 2.14
N LEU A 144 13.02 -15.39 3.39
CA LEU A 144 12.52 -14.06 3.69
C LEU A 144 13.46 -12.95 3.14
N PRO A 145 12.93 -11.98 2.37
CA PRO A 145 13.70 -10.82 1.91
C PRO A 145 14.40 -10.13 3.06
N ALA A 146 15.64 -9.66 2.85
CA ALA A 146 16.46 -9.12 3.94
C ALA A 146 15.75 -7.97 4.68
N LEU A 147 15.07 -7.10 3.94
CA LEU A 147 14.32 -5.97 4.50
C LEU A 147 13.15 -6.39 5.42
N LEU A 148 12.60 -7.59 5.23
CA LEU A 148 11.49 -8.09 6.04
C LEU A 148 11.94 -8.95 7.23
N ARG A 149 13.26 -9.18 7.39
CA ARG A 149 13.80 -9.93 8.53
C ARG A 149 13.84 -9.12 9.81
N ASP A 150 14.08 -7.82 9.67
CA ASP A 150 14.03 -6.91 10.80
C ASP A 150 12.57 -6.76 11.24
N GLY A 151 12.34 -6.69 12.55
CA GLY A 151 11.00 -6.72 13.14
C GLY A 151 10.03 -5.66 12.59
N SER A 152 8.75 -5.83 12.87
CA SER A 152 7.66 -5.03 12.28
C SER A 152 7.70 -3.53 12.59
N ASP A 153 8.48 -3.10 13.59
CA ASP A 153 8.60 -1.69 13.96
C ASP A 153 10.02 -1.38 14.46
N SER A 154 10.89 -1.00 13.53
CA SER A 154 12.23 -0.51 13.80
C SER A 154 12.36 0.97 13.40
N LEU A 155 13.49 1.58 13.73
CA LEU A 155 13.80 2.96 13.31
C LEU A 155 14.00 3.08 11.79
N LEU A 156 14.40 1.99 11.13
CA LEU A 156 14.71 1.96 9.70
C LEU A 156 13.60 1.36 8.84
N SER A 157 12.74 0.55 9.44
CA SER A 157 11.74 -0.26 8.73
C SER A 157 10.50 -0.40 9.59
N LYS A 158 9.34 -0.12 9.01
CA LYS A 158 8.03 -0.33 9.63
C LYS A 158 7.19 -1.20 8.70
N THR A 159 6.62 -2.28 9.20
CA THR A 159 5.83 -3.24 8.43
C THR A 159 4.40 -3.35 8.94
N TYR A 160 3.45 -3.48 8.02
CA TYR A 160 2.04 -3.70 8.27
C TYR A 160 1.47 -4.71 7.28
N THR A 161 0.96 -5.84 7.78
CA THR A 161 0.21 -6.81 7.00
C THR A 161 -1.25 -6.38 6.95
N ILE A 162 -1.81 -6.17 5.75
CA ILE A 162 -3.24 -5.87 5.61
C ILE A 162 -4.02 -7.14 5.99
N PRO A 163 -4.88 -7.10 7.04
CA PRO A 163 -5.71 -8.23 7.41
C PRO A 163 -6.98 -8.27 6.54
N SER A 164 -7.55 -9.45 6.35
CA SER A 164 -8.90 -9.56 5.76
C SER A 164 -9.93 -9.17 6.80
N THR A 165 -10.83 -8.27 6.42
CA THR A 165 -11.96 -7.83 7.23
C THR A 165 -13.26 -8.04 6.45
N HIS A 166 -14.40 -7.92 7.12
CA HIS A 166 -15.70 -8.01 6.45
C HIS A 166 -15.90 -6.85 5.45
N SER A 167 -15.38 -5.67 5.75
CA SER A 167 -15.47 -4.46 4.91
C SER A 167 -14.42 -4.42 3.81
N VAL A 168 -13.23 -4.98 4.07
CA VAL A 168 -12.08 -5.02 3.17
C VAL A 168 -11.54 -6.46 3.12
N PRO A 169 -12.18 -7.36 2.34
CA PRO A 169 -11.68 -8.72 2.15
C PRO A 169 -10.45 -8.72 1.25
N TYR A 170 -9.68 -9.81 1.25
CA TYR A 170 -8.56 -9.94 0.32
C TYR A 170 -9.01 -9.83 -1.14
N PRO A 171 -8.26 -9.14 -2.01
CA PRO A 171 -8.61 -9.03 -3.42
C PRO A 171 -8.50 -10.40 -4.11
N VAL A 172 -9.49 -10.72 -4.94
CA VAL A 172 -9.45 -11.91 -5.80
C VAL A 172 -8.57 -11.62 -7.02
N LEU A 173 -7.78 -12.61 -7.44
CA LEU A 173 -6.95 -12.55 -8.63
C LEU A 173 -7.70 -13.11 -9.86
N PRO A 174 -7.49 -12.54 -11.06
CA PRO A 174 -6.58 -11.45 -11.39
C PRO A 174 -7.08 -10.07 -10.94
N ILE A 175 -6.15 -9.14 -10.67
CA ILE A 175 -6.48 -7.76 -10.28
C ILE A 175 -5.65 -6.73 -11.05
N SER A 176 -6.30 -5.70 -11.59
CA SER A 176 -5.62 -4.57 -12.22
C SER A 176 -5.03 -3.60 -11.19
N PHE A 177 -4.01 -2.85 -11.57
CA PHE A 177 -3.41 -1.84 -10.69
C PHE A 177 -4.42 -0.77 -10.22
N PRO A 178 -5.31 -0.23 -11.08
CA PRO A 178 -6.34 0.70 -10.61
C PRO A 178 -7.29 0.09 -9.57
N ASN A 179 -7.73 -1.16 -9.75
CA ASN A 179 -8.58 -1.83 -8.76
C ASN A 179 -7.82 -2.10 -7.45
N LEU A 180 -6.54 -2.43 -7.56
CA LEU A 180 -5.67 -2.60 -6.40
C LEU A 180 -5.44 -1.28 -5.67
N THR A 181 -5.36 -0.14 -6.37
CA THR A 181 -5.34 1.20 -5.75
C THR A 181 -6.58 1.42 -4.90
N LEU A 182 -7.78 1.13 -5.44
CA LEU A 182 -9.04 1.28 -4.71
C LEU A 182 -9.07 0.40 -3.44
N TYR A 183 -8.57 -0.84 -3.55
CA TYR A 183 -8.43 -1.73 -2.39
C TYR A 183 -7.48 -1.14 -1.33
N LEU A 184 -6.31 -0.64 -1.73
CA LEU A 184 -5.33 -0.06 -0.81
C LEU A 184 -5.87 1.20 -0.12
N GLN A 185 -6.65 2.01 -0.83
CA GLN A 185 -7.35 3.14 -0.24
C GLN A 185 -8.43 2.70 0.76
N ALA A 186 -9.26 1.73 0.40
CA ALA A 186 -10.26 1.18 1.30
C ALA A 186 -9.63 0.61 2.58
N ALA A 187 -8.47 -0.06 2.47
CA ALA A 187 -7.70 -0.56 3.61
C ALA A 187 -7.18 0.59 4.50
N LEU A 188 -6.70 1.69 3.92
CA LEU A 188 -6.27 2.88 4.67
C LEU A 188 -7.45 3.58 5.35
N ASP A 189 -8.58 3.72 4.66
CA ASP A 189 -9.78 4.33 5.22
C ASP A 189 -10.36 3.51 6.36
N GLU A 190 -10.34 2.17 6.24
CA GLU A 190 -10.69 1.29 7.34
C GLU A 190 -9.74 1.50 8.52
N SER A 191 -8.42 1.56 8.30
CA SER A 191 -7.44 1.87 9.35
C SER A 191 -7.72 3.22 10.05
N ARG A 192 -8.08 4.25 9.29
CA ARG A 192 -8.45 5.58 9.82
C ARG A 192 -9.72 5.54 10.68
N ARG A 193 -10.68 4.64 10.41
CA ARG A 193 -11.88 4.48 11.26
C ARG A 193 -11.54 3.98 12.67
N TYR A 194 -10.50 3.16 12.81
CA TYR A 194 -10.04 2.64 14.10
C TYR A 194 -9.00 3.54 14.78
N PHE A 195 -8.72 4.75 14.27
CA PHE A 195 -7.62 5.59 14.76
C PHE A 195 -7.67 5.85 16.28
N ASN A 196 -8.87 6.02 16.83
CA ASN A 196 -9.12 6.27 18.25
C ASN A 196 -9.25 4.99 19.10
N ASP A 197 -9.41 3.83 18.47
CA ASP A 197 -9.47 2.55 19.16
C ASP A 197 -8.06 2.11 19.56
N SER A 198 -7.78 2.10 20.87
CA SER A 198 -6.45 1.79 21.38
C SER A 198 -6.15 0.30 21.50
N SER A 199 -7.13 -0.56 21.22
CA SER A 199 -7.02 -2.01 21.37
C SER A 199 -6.77 -2.75 20.07
N SER A 200 -7.03 -2.13 18.90
CA SER A 200 -6.85 -2.78 17.60
C SER A 200 -5.53 -2.40 16.91
N GLY A 201 -4.87 -3.41 16.34
CA GLY A 201 -3.73 -3.20 15.44
C GLY A 201 -4.11 -2.44 14.16
N MET A 202 -5.40 -2.37 13.84
CA MET A 202 -5.93 -1.75 12.62
C MET A 202 -5.51 -0.28 12.45
N ARG A 203 -5.41 0.51 13.51
CA ARG A 203 -4.96 1.91 13.42
C ARG A 203 -3.49 2.07 13.05
N LYS A 204 -2.69 1.00 13.19
CA LYS A 204 -1.24 1.06 13.03
C LYS A 204 -0.86 1.56 11.64
N PHE A 205 -1.60 1.13 10.62
CA PHE A 205 -1.32 1.56 9.26
C PHE A 205 -1.46 3.07 9.07
N ALA A 206 -2.59 3.67 9.45
CA ALA A 206 -2.79 5.11 9.37
C ALA A 206 -1.72 5.89 10.16
N LYS A 207 -1.38 5.44 11.38
CA LYS A 207 -0.33 6.07 12.21
C LYS A 207 1.08 5.94 11.62
N MET A 208 1.42 4.79 11.05
CA MET A 208 2.69 4.60 10.36
C MET A 208 2.79 5.56 9.18
N LEU A 209 1.70 5.72 8.43
CA LEU A 209 1.67 6.58 7.27
C LEU A 209 1.81 8.06 7.67
N GLU A 210 1.11 8.52 8.71
CA GLU A 210 1.27 9.87 9.29
C GLU A 210 2.71 10.12 9.78
N HIS A 211 3.33 9.12 10.40
CA HIS A 211 4.70 9.21 10.88
C HIS A 211 5.74 9.25 9.73
N CYS A 212 5.53 8.45 8.69
CA CYS A 212 6.48 8.32 7.58
C CYS A 212 6.36 9.46 6.57
N TYR A 213 5.17 10.04 6.41
CA TYR A 213 4.88 11.07 5.41
C TYR A 213 4.00 12.20 5.98
N PRO A 214 4.45 12.93 7.02
CA PRO A 214 3.62 13.94 7.69
C PRO A 214 3.12 15.03 6.73
N ASP A 215 3.94 15.44 5.76
CA ASP A 215 3.57 16.46 4.76
C ASP A 215 2.38 16.03 3.88
N GLU A 216 2.19 14.72 3.67
CA GLU A 216 1.07 14.19 2.89
C GLU A 216 -0.27 14.33 3.64
N PHE A 217 -0.24 14.45 4.97
CA PHE A 217 -1.44 14.58 5.81
C PHE A 217 -1.76 16.02 6.16
N ASP A 218 -0.74 16.85 6.42
CA ASP A 218 -0.93 18.27 6.74
C ASP A 218 -1.52 19.05 5.56
N SER A 219 -1.20 18.63 4.34
CA SER A 219 -1.72 19.24 3.11
C SER A 219 -3.25 19.11 2.93
N GLY A 220 -3.91 18.19 3.66
CA GLY A 220 -5.35 17.95 3.60
C GLY A 220 -6.18 18.76 4.62
N ALA A 221 -5.54 19.59 5.43
CA ALA A 221 -6.19 20.35 6.51
C ALA A 221 -5.79 21.84 6.50
N GLY A 222 -5.67 22.50 5.35
CA GLY A 222 -5.37 23.94 5.41
C GLY A 222 -4.97 24.70 4.15
N ALA A 223 -5.27 24.23 2.95
CA ALA A 223 -5.16 25.09 1.76
C ALA A 223 -6.34 26.06 1.67
N ASN A 224 -6.54 26.88 2.71
CA ASN A 224 -7.33 28.11 2.61
C ASN A 224 -6.67 29.17 3.49
N GLU A 225 -6.02 30.10 2.80
CA GLU A 225 -5.69 31.48 3.16
C GLU A 225 -5.46 31.85 4.64
N ARG A 226 -4.25 32.38 4.88
CA ARG A 226 -3.91 33.39 5.91
C ARG A 226 -3.90 32.89 7.35
N SER A 227 -2.70 32.71 7.91
CA SER A 227 -2.13 33.71 8.82
C SER A 227 -0.77 33.24 9.33
N ARG A 228 0.25 34.06 9.09
CA ARG A 228 1.40 34.17 9.99
C ARG A 228 0.89 34.62 11.37
N VAL A 229 1.72 34.42 12.40
CA VAL A 229 1.74 35.11 13.71
C VAL A 229 1.26 34.26 14.91
N THR A 230 2.18 34.17 15.89
CA THR A 230 2.04 33.91 17.35
C THR A 230 1.59 32.52 17.80
N GLY A 231 2.26 31.84 18.74
CA GLY A 231 2.93 32.36 19.93
C GLY A 231 1.92 32.42 21.09
N LEU A 232 2.06 31.50 22.05
CA LEU A 232 1.44 31.49 23.38
C LEU A 232 -0.08 31.19 23.41
N PHE A 233 -0.48 30.13 24.13
CA PHE A 233 -1.39 30.17 25.30
C PHE A 233 -1.75 28.75 25.74
N LYS A 234 -1.20 28.38 26.89
CA LYS A 234 -1.43 27.16 27.66
C LYS A 234 -2.50 27.47 28.73
N LYS A 235 -3.45 26.55 28.92
CA LYS A 235 -4.57 26.51 29.92
C LYS A 235 -5.71 27.50 29.67
N VAL A 236 -6.97 27.02 29.65
CA VAL A 236 -7.93 27.01 30.78
C VAL A 236 -9.09 26.01 30.49
N ILE A 237 -9.57 25.41 31.58
CA ILE A 237 -10.76 24.56 31.83
C ILE A 237 -12.06 25.09 31.20
N GLY A 238 -12.99 24.21 30.78
CA GLY A 238 -14.37 24.64 30.50
C GLY A 238 -15.33 23.63 29.87
N ARG A 239 -15.99 22.85 30.74
CA ARG A 239 -17.28 22.13 30.62
C ARG A 239 -18.30 22.72 29.62
N GLY A 240 -18.99 21.85 28.85
CA GLY A 240 -20.32 22.16 28.28
C GLY A 240 -20.55 21.65 26.86
N GLY A 241 -21.47 20.69 26.70
CA GLY A 241 -21.80 20.08 25.41
C GLY A 241 -22.76 20.89 24.54
N LYS A 242 -22.67 20.66 23.23
CA LYS A 242 -23.78 20.39 22.29
C LYS A 242 -23.22 20.25 20.86
N SER A 243 -23.67 19.18 20.20
CA SER A 243 -23.82 18.98 18.75
C SER A 243 -22.97 19.81 17.78
N SER A 244 -22.08 19.13 17.06
CA SER A 244 -21.72 19.52 15.69
C SER A 244 -21.35 18.26 14.89
N LYS A 245 -22.25 17.87 13.98
CA LYS A 245 -21.94 16.99 12.86
C LYS A 245 -20.79 17.61 12.07
N LYS A 246 -19.65 16.94 12.02
CA LYS A 246 -18.63 17.15 10.98
C LYS A 246 -17.96 15.80 10.69
N GLY A 247 -18.59 15.02 9.81
CA GLY A 247 -17.83 14.14 8.94
C GLY A 247 -17.01 15.03 8.02
N ARG A 248 -15.68 14.99 8.14
CA ARG A 248 -14.75 15.71 7.28
C ARG A 248 -13.47 14.90 7.13
N GLY A 249 -13.10 14.67 5.88
CA GLY A 249 -11.79 14.15 5.47
C GLY A 249 -11.93 12.90 4.62
N GLY A 250 -12.19 13.05 3.31
CA GLY A 250 -12.23 11.90 2.41
C GLY A 250 -12.76 12.22 1.03
N ASN A 251 -12.26 13.27 0.37
CA ASN A 251 -12.67 13.52 -1.02
C ASN A 251 -11.56 14.00 -1.95
N GLU A 252 -10.50 14.68 -1.47
CA GLU A 252 -9.44 15.15 -2.38
C GLU A 252 -8.57 14.04 -2.95
N GLU A 253 -8.29 12.97 -2.19
CA GLU A 253 -7.57 11.78 -2.69
C GLU A 253 -8.40 11.00 -3.74
N THR A 254 -9.73 11.13 -3.73
CA THR A 254 -10.62 10.48 -4.70
C THR A 254 -10.67 11.25 -6.02
N TYR A 255 -10.64 12.59 -5.99
CA TYR A 255 -10.73 13.40 -7.22
C TYR A 255 -9.51 13.28 -8.13
N ASP A 256 -8.32 12.99 -7.58
CA ASP A 256 -7.08 12.81 -8.37
C ASP A 256 -6.95 11.39 -8.99
N LEU A 257 -7.92 10.50 -8.71
CA LEU A 257 -8.02 9.12 -9.19
C LEU A 257 -9.14 8.90 -10.21
N VAL A 258 -10.00 9.89 -10.42
CA VAL A 258 -11.06 9.84 -11.42
C VAL A 258 -10.51 10.28 -12.78
N THR A 259 -10.08 9.27 -13.54
CA THR A 259 -10.00 9.17 -15.03
C THR A 259 -9.44 10.34 -15.84
N PRO A 260 -8.30 10.19 -16.54
CA PRO A 260 -8.18 10.77 -17.87
C PRO A 260 -9.05 9.92 -18.81
N PHE A 261 -10.15 10.50 -19.28
CA PHE A 261 -10.96 9.96 -20.37
C PHE A 261 -10.06 9.63 -21.55
N VAL A 262 -10.09 8.38 -22.03
CA VAL A 262 -9.60 8.01 -23.35
C VAL A 262 -10.78 8.24 -24.30
N PRO A 263 -10.71 9.16 -25.27
CA PRO A 263 -11.71 9.22 -26.32
C PRO A 263 -11.62 7.94 -27.13
N ASP A 264 -12.67 7.11 -27.13
CA ASP A 264 -12.81 6.03 -28.09
C ASP A 264 -13.09 6.65 -29.47
N GLU A 265 -12.29 6.32 -30.49
CA GLU A 265 -12.46 6.77 -31.88
C GLU A 265 -13.65 6.09 -32.61
N TRP A 266 -14.72 5.75 -31.89
CA TRP A 266 -15.96 5.24 -32.49
C TRP A 266 -17.18 5.85 -31.80
N GLY A 267 -17.67 6.95 -32.35
CA GLY A 267 -18.90 7.65 -31.96
C GLY A 267 -18.99 9.05 -32.53
#